data_AF-A0A957BEA5-F1
#
_entry.id   AF-A0A957BEA5-F1
#
_cell.length_a   1.000
_cell.length_b   1.000
_cell.length_c   1.000
_cell.angle_alpha   90.00
_cell.angle_beta   90.00
_cell.angle_gamma   90.00
#
_symmetry.space_group_name_H-M   'P 1'
#
loop_
_entity.id
_entity.type
_entity.pdbx_description
1 polymer ?
#
loop_
_entity_poly.entity_id
_entity_poly.type
_entity_poly.pdbx_seq_one_letter_code
_entity_poly.pdbx_strand_id
1 'polypeptide(L)'
;MPTYRKTVSAEELRLMTKIAYLYHKRSQKQSEIAYQLDLSQATVSRILKRAEEEGIVRISVTIPTGVYTQLEEELCEKYGLKAAIVVHCEDENDEAVFHH
;
A
#
# COMPACT_ATOMS: atom_id res chain seq x y z
N MET A 1 11.76 -30.76 0.65
CA MET A 1 12.59 -30.05 1.65
C MET A 1 11.71 -29.04 2.35
N PRO A 2 11.38 -29.19 3.65
CA PRO A 2 10.63 -28.18 4.38
C PRO A 2 11.55 -27.00 4.67
N THR A 3 11.22 -25.82 4.17
CA THR A 3 11.91 -24.57 4.49
C THR A 3 11.66 -24.26 5.97
N TYR A 4 12.73 -24.22 6.77
CA TYR A 4 12.65 -23.90 8.19
C TYR A 4 12.27 -22.42 8.35
N ARG A 5 10.97 -22.13 8.47
CA ARG A 5 10.48 -20.79 8.81
C ARG A 5 10.75 -20.57 10.30
N LYS A 6 11.77 -19.78 10.61
CA LYS A 6 12.09 -19.35 11.97
C LYS A 6 10.85 -18.65 12.55
N THR A 7 10.32 -19.15 13.67
CA THR A 7 9.20 -18.52 14.36
C THR A 7 9.62 -17.15 14.89
N VAL A 8 8.81 -16.13 14.63
CA VAL A 8 9.06 -14.76 15.11
C VAL A 8 8.94 -14.74 16.63
N SER A 9 9.93 -14.18 17.32
CA SER A 9 9.90 -14.11 18.78
C SER A 9 8.91 -13.06 19.28
N ALA A 10 8.41 -13.22 20.52
CA ALA A 10 7.53 -12.22 21.13
C ALA A 10 8.19 -10.84 21.26
N GLU A 11 9.52 -10.79 21.38
CA GLU A 11 10.28 -9.54 21.44
C GLU A 11 10.39 -8.87 20.07
N GLU A 12 10.61 -9.65 19.01
CA GLU A 12 10.58 -9.15 17.64
C GLU A 12 9.19 -8.59 17.29
N LEU A 13 8.11 -9.28 17.68
CA LEU A 13 6.73 -8.81 17.49
C LEU A 13 6.49 -7.46 18.20
N ARG A 14 6.98 -7.32 19.44
CA ARG A 14 6.87 -6.05 20.19
C ARG A 14 7.64 -4.93 19.51
N LEU A 15 8.85 -5.19 19.05
CA LEU A 15 9.67 -4.19 18.37
C LEU A 15 9.03 -3.74 17.04
N MET A 16 8.57 -4.69 16.23
CA MET A 16 7.82 -4.42 15.00
C MET A 16 6.59 -3.57 15.25
N THR A 17 5.77 -3.96 16.23
CA THR A 17 4.55 -3.24 16.59
C THR A 17 4.86 -1.82 17.05
N LYS A 18 5.90 -1.63 17.88
CA LYS A 18 6.32 -0.31 18.35
C LYS A 18 6.76 0.58 17.18
N ILE A 19 7.62 0.07 16.30
CA ILE A 19 8.12 0.83 15.15
C ILE A 19 6.98 1.19 14.20
N ALA A 20 6.11 0.22 13.88
CA ALA A 20 4.94 0.45 13.03
C ALA A 20 3.99 1.50 13.63
N TYR A 21 3.75 1.47 14.94
CA TYR A 21 2.93 2.47 15.62
C TYR A 21 3.53 3.87 15.53
N LEU A 22 4.82 4.03 15.81
CA LEU A 22 5.49 5.34 15.72
C LEU A 22 5.46 5.89 14.28
N TYR A 23 5.66 5.02 13.29
CA TYR A 23 5.67 5.43 11.88
C TYR A 23 4.27 5.76 11.36
N HIS A 24 3.32 4.81 11.42
CA HIS A 24 2.00 4.99 10.80
C HIS A 24 1.03 5.79 11.67
N LYS A 25 1.01 5.55 12.99
CA LYS A 25 0.04 6.20 13.88
C LYS A 25 0.51 7.55 14.38
N ARG A 26 1.83 7.73 14.60
CA ARG A 26 2.41 9.00 15.05
C ARG A 26 3.09 9.81 13.95
N SER A 27 3.11 9.31 12.71
CA SER A 27 3.70 9.99 11.55
C SER A 27 5.16 10.43 11.75
N GLN A 28 5.90 9.73 12.61
CA GLN A 28 7.31 10.03 12.84
C GLN A 28 8.17 9.56 11.67
N LYS A 29 9.23 10.30 11.37
CA LYS A 29 10.16 9.90 10.31
C LYS A 29 10.98 8.68 10.76
N GLN A 30 11.35 7.82 9.82
CA GLN A 30 12.20 6.65 10.13
C GLN A 30 13.53 7.03 10.80
N SER A 31 14.11 8.18 10.43
CA SER A 31 15.32 8.72 11.06
C SER A 31 15.13 9.14 12.52
N GLU A 32 13.96 9.69 12.86
CA GLU A 32 13.61 10.06 14.23
C GLU A 32 13.40 8.81 15.09
N ILE A 33 12.69 7.81 14.55
CA ILE A 33 12.47 6.51 15.20
C ILE A 33 13.81 5.80 15.43
N ALA A 34 14.68 5.81 14.42
CA ALA A 34 16.03 5.26 14.48
C ALA A 34 16.83 5.87 15.65
N TYR A 35 16.86 7.21 15.74
CA TYR A 35 17.50 7.91 16.85
C TYR A 35 16.87 7.57 18.21
N GLN A 36 15.53 7.56 18.31
CA GLN A 36 14.82 7.28 19.57
C GLN A 36 15.00 5.85 20.10
N LEU A 37 15.25 4.88 19.22
CA LEU A 37 15.37 3.46 19.55
C LEU A 37 16.81 2.94 19.51
N ASP A 38 17.79 3.82 19.28
CA ASP A 38 19.20 3.47 19.09
C ASP A 38 19.40 2.41 17.99
N LEU A 39 18.74 2.65 16.85
CA LEU A 39 18.78 1.80 15.66
C LEU A 39 19.28 2.58 14.46
N SER A 40 19.76 1.87 13.43
CA SER A 40 19.98 2.49 12.12
C SER A 40 18.65 2.70 11.39
N GLN A 41 18.56 3.75 10.56
CA GLN A 41 17.39 3.98 9.71
C GLN A 41 17.11 2.80 8.77
N ALA A 42 18.17 2.14 8.26
CA ALA A 42 18.03 0.92 7.45
C ALA A 42 17.38 -0.24 8.24
N THR A 43 17.70 -0.36 9.53
CA THR A 43 17.06 -1.36 10.40
C THR A 43 15.58 -1.04 10.60
N VAL A 44 15.23 0.21 10.86
CA VAL A 44 13.83 0.65 10.99
C VAL A 44 13.03 0.34 9.72
N SER A 45 13.57 0.68 8.55
CA SER A 45 12.95 0.38 7.24
C SER A 45 12.69 -1.13 7.06
N ARG A 46 13.70 -1.96 7.33
CA ARG A 46 13.57 -3.42 7.24
C ARG A 46 12.54 -3.98 8.22
N ILE A 47 12.46 -3.43 9.44
CA ILE A 47 11.48 -3.86 10.44
C ILE A 47 10.06 -3.46 10.02
N LEU A 48 9.86 -2.28 9.45
CA LEU A 48 8.55 -1.87 8.91
C LEU A 48 8.08 -2.83 7.82
N LYS A 49 8.96 -3.15 6.86
CA LYS A 49 8.65 -4.14 5.81
C LYS A 49 8.29 -5.50 6.41
N ARG A 50 9.06 -5.97 7.41
CA ARG A 50 8.76 -7.24 8.09
C ARG A 50 7.45 -7.19 8.87
N ALA A 51 7.06 -6.04 9.42
CA ALA A 51 5.78 -5.86 10.09
C ALA A 51 4.59 -5.99 9.13
N GLU A 52 4.75 -5.57 7.87
CA GLU A 52 3.76 -5.83 6.81
C GLU A 52 3.73 -7.31 6.42
N GLU A 53 4.90 -7.94 6.22
CA GLU A 53 5.03 -9.37 5.86
C GLU A 53 4.44 -10.31 6.94
N GLU A 54 4.59 -9.96 8.22
CA GLU A 54 4.02 -10.71 9.36
C GLU A 54 2.57 -10.28 9.68
N GLY A 55 1.98 -9.36 8.90
CA GLY A 55 0.58 -8.96 9.01
C GLY A 55 0.24 -8.08 10.20
N ILE A 56 1.24 -7.52 10.89
CA ILE A 56 1.10 -6.53 11.96
C ILE A 56 0.59 -5.20 11.39
N VAL A 57 1.06 -4.85 10.20
CA VAL A 57 0.58 -3.70 9.42
C VAL A 57 -0.23 -4.20 8.23
N ARG A 58 -1.42 -3.62 8.03
CA ARG A 58 -2.24 -3.84 6.85
C ARG A 58 -2.58 -2.49 6.25
N ILE A 59 -2.20 -2.30 4.99
CA ILE A 59 -2.50 -1.10 4.22
C ILE A 59 -3.79 -1.38 3.46
N SER A 60 -4.81 -0.55 3.68
CA SER A 60 -6.06 -0.59 2.94
C SER A 60 -6.22 0.74 2.22
N VAL A 61 -6.43 0.67 0.91
CA VAL A 61 -6.70 1.83 0.06
C VAL A 61 -8.14 1.70 -0.42
N THR A 62 -8.96 2.70 -0.11
CA THR A 62 -10.32 2.79 -0.64
C THR A 62 -10.27 3.51 -1.98
N ILE A 63 -10.60 2.80 -3.06
CA ILE A 63 -10.65 3.36 -4.41
C ILE A 63 -12.02 4.05 -4.58
N PRO A 64 -12.08 5.37 -4.84
CA PRO A 64 -13.33 6.06 -5.11
C PRO A 64 -14.01 5.54 -6.37
N THR A 65 -15.34 5.66 -6.44
CA THR A 65 -16.10 5.36 -7.66
C THR A 65 -15.60 6.19 -8.84
N GLY A 66 -15.48 5.58 -10.02
CA GLY A 66 -14.99 6.23 -11.24
C GLY A 66 -13.46 6.27 -11.36
N VAL A 67 -12.71 5.79 -10.36
CA VAL A 67 -11.27 5.58 -10.45
C VAL A 67 -10.99 4.10 -10.70
N TYR A 68 -10.26 3.80 -11.77
CA TYR A 68 -9.95 2.44 -12.17
C TYR A 68 -8.44 2.20 -12.19
N THR A 69 -7.79 2.44 -11.05
CA THR A 69 -6.32 2.35 -10.91
C THR A 69 -5.73 1.06 -11.43
N GLN A 70 -6.42 -0.07 -11.21
CA GLN A 70 -5.94 -1.36 -11.73
C GLN A 70 -5.97 -1.42 -13.26
N LEU A 71 -7.04 -0.93 -13.89
CA LEU A 71 -7.14 -0.89 -15.35
C LEU A 71 -6.17 0.13 -15.97
N GLU A 72 -5.95 1.25 -15.31
CA GLU A 72 -4.95 2.25 -15.71
C GLU A 72 -3.53 1.65 -15.71
N GLU A 73 -3.19 0.88 -14.68
CA GLU A 73 -1.90 0.20 -14.56
C GLU A 73 -1.74 -0.88 -15.65
N GLU A 74 -2.77 -1.72 -15.85
CA GLU A 74 -2.78 -2.74 -16.89
C GLU A 74 -2.62 -2.14 -18.31
N LEU A 75 -3.25 -0.99 -18.59
CA LEU A 75 -3.07 -0.26 -19.84
C LEU A 75 -1.64 0.25 -20.00
N CYS A 76 -1.05 0.80 -18.95
CA CYS A 76 0.33 1.28 -19.00
C CYS A 76 1.31 0.15 -19.28
N GLU A 77 1.18 -0.99 -18.59
CA GLU A 77 2.05 -2.15 -18.78
C GLU A 77 1.90 -2.74 -20.19
N LYS A 78 0.65 -2.91 -20.65
CA LYS A 78 0.35 -3.54 -21.94
C LYS A 78 0.82 -2.72 -23.13
N TYR A 79 0.73 -1.39 -23.05
CA TYR A 79 1.00 -0.49 -24.16
C TYR A 79 2.28 0.36 -23.97
N GLY A 80 3.02 0.15 -22.87
CA GLY A 80 4.23 0.91 -22.55
C GLY A 80 3.99 2.40 -22.33
N LEU A 81 2.80 2.76 -21.82
CA LEU A 81 2.42 4.16 -21.59
C LEU A 81 3.08 4.70 -20.31
N LYS A 82 3.36 6.00 -20.30
CA LYS A 82 3.82 6.69 -19.09
C LYS A 82 2.70 6.86 -18.06
N ALA A 83 1.47 6.98 -18.54
CA ALA A 83 0.26 7.12 -17.73
C ALA A 83 -0.97 6.82 -18.59
N ALA A 84 -2.03 6.32 -17.96
CA ALA A 84 -3.37 6.17 -18.51
C ALA A 84 -4.37 6.68 -17.47
N ILE A 85 -5.48 7.24 -17.92
CA ILE A 85 -6.60 7.64 -17.07
C ILE A 85 -7.84 6.97 -17.64
N VAL A 86 -8.59 6.28 -16.79
CA VAL A 86 -9.85 5.64 -17.17
C VAL A 86 -10.98 6.34 -16.45
N VAL A 87 -11.99 6.74 -17.22
CA VAL A 87 -13.21 7.35 -16.71
C VAL A 87 -14.41 6.51 -17.13
N HIS A 88 -15.45 6.50 -16.28
CA HIS A 88 -16.74 5.98 -16.68
C HIS A 88 -17.44 7.02 -17.54
N CYS A 89 -17.88 6.65 -18.74
CA CYS A 89 -18.86 7.44 -19.49
C CYS A 89 -20.25 6.86 -19.20
N GLU A 90 -21.17 7.70 -18.73
CA GLU A 90 -22.60 7.39 -18.78
C GLU A 90 -23.06 7.64 -20.23
N ASP A 91 -23.80 6.71 -20.82
CA ASP A 91 -24.34 6.85 -22.17
C ASP A 91 -25.49 7.88 -22.18
N GLU A 92 -25.21 9.14 -22.47
CA GLU A 92 -26.23 10.16 -22.82
C GLU A 92 -26.74 9.96 -24.26
N ASN A 93 -27.12 8.74 -24.65
CA ASN A 93 -27.61 8.45 -26.02
C ASN A 93 -28.86 7.55 -26.07
N ASP A 94 -29.76 7.70 -25.09
CA ASP A 94 -31.16 7.27 -25.21
C ASP A 94 -32.11 8.48 -25.18
N GLU A 95 -31.73 9.61 -25.80
CA GLU A 95 -32.74 10.57 -26.25
C GLU A 95 -33.47 9.97 -27.45
N ALA A 96 -34.61 9.34 -27.15
CA ALA A 96 -35.63 8.94 -28.10
C ALA A 96 -35.86 10.03 -29.14
N VAL A 97 -35.35 9.81 -30.36
CA VAL A 97 -35.68 10.59 -31.54
C VAL A 97 -37.14 10.30 -31.92
N PHE A 98 -38.09 10.96 -31.25
CA PHE A 98 -39.42 11.18 -31.80
C PHE A 98 -39.34 12.40 -32.71
N HIS A 99 -39.07 12.16 -33.99
CA HIS A 99 -39.34 13.15 -35.04
C HIS A 99 -40.82 13.04 -35.44
N HIS A 100 -41.53 14.17 -35.31
CA HIS A 100 -42.91 14.41 -35.75
C HIS A 100 -43.03 14.42 -37.28
#